data_AF-A0A956HG82-F1
#
_entry.id   AF-A0A956HG82-F1
#
_cell.length_a   1.000
_cell.length_b   1.000
_cell.length_c   1.000
_cell.angle_alpha   90.00
_cell.angle_beta   90.00
_cell.angle_gamma   90.00
#
_symmetry.space_group_name_H-M   'P 1'
#
loop_
_entity.id
_entity.type
_entity.pdbx_description
1 polymer ?
#
loop_
_entity_poly.entity_id
_entity_poly.type
_entity_poly.pdbx_seq_one_letter_code
_entity_poly.pdbx_strand_id
1 'polypeptide(L)'
;MRLDDRALARLTAALAEVKRSEGRKVPRDALAKLGDALPPGVGMTIDFSAAETLGHPIVVLRPVSAGTDPGLAELTAREREVAGFLATGLRNKDIALALGISLATVKDHVHRILTKTGVDSRTAIAALWNSSGAPSAKP
;
A
#
# COMPACT_ATOMS: atom_id res chain seq x y z
N MET A 1 19.60 -4.52 11.67
CA MET A 1 19.46 -5.38 10.48
C MET A 1 20.53 -4.96 9.48
N ARG A 2 21.51 -5.81 9.18
CA ARG A 2 22.65 -5.47 8.29
C ARG A 2 22.35 -6.14 6.94
N LEU A 3 22.22 -5.37 5.86
CA LEU A 3 22.01 -5.94 4.53
C LEU A 3 23.26 -6.75 4.13
N ASP A 4 23.06 -7.89 3.49
CA ASP A 4 24.13 -8.73 2.95
C ASP A 4 24.67 -8.17 1.63
N ASP A 5 25.94 -8.45 1.32
CA ASP A 5 26.65 -7.87 0.16
C ASP A 5 25.96 -8.17 -1.18
N ARG A 6 25.22 -9.29 -1.26
CA ARG A 6 24.43 -9.66 -2.46
C ARG A 6 23.20 -8.79 -2.65
N ALA A 7 22.49 -8.44 -1.57
CA ALA A 7 21.36 -7.52 -1.65
C ALA A 7 21.83 -6.12 -2.02
N LEU A 8 22.96 -5.68 -1.45
CA LEU A 8 23.56 -4.38 -1.77
C LEU A 8 23.93 -4.30 -3.25
N ALA A 9 24.60 -5.32 -3.80
CA ALA A 9 24.98 -5.35 -5.22
C ALA A 9 23.77 -5.29 -6.18
N ARG A 10 22.68 -5.97 -5.85
CA ARG A 10 21.43 -5.93 -6.64
C ARG A 10 20.77 -4.57 -6.62
N LEU A 11 20.73 -3.93 -5.45
CA LEU A 11 20.20 -2.57 -5.27
C LEU A 11 21.02 -1.55 -6.05
N THR A 12 22.36 -1.62 -5.96
CA THR A 12 23.25 -0.72 -6.71
C THR A 12 23.04 -0.85 -8.22
N ALA A 13 22.92 -2.08 -8.74
CA ALA A 13 22.68 -2.31 -10.16
C ALA A 13 21.31 -1.74 -10.62
N ALA A 14 20.26 -1.94 -9.82
CA ALA A 14 18.94 -1.45 -10.15
C ALA A 14 18.85 0.08 -10.09
N LEU A 15 19.58 0.72 -9.17
CA LEU A 15 19.66 2.19 -9.09
C LEU A 15 20.50 2.81 -10.21
N ALA A 16 21.53 2.12 -10.68
CA ALA A 16 22.28 2.54 -11.86
C ALA A 16 21.41 2.57 -13.12
N GLU A 17 20.44 1.64 -13.23
CA GLU A 17 19.45 1.64 -14.33
C GLU A 17 18.54 2.86 -14.29
N VAL A 18 18.04 3.19 -13.09
CA VAL A 18 17.16 4.34 -12.86
C VAL A 18 17.89 5.67 -13.09
N LYS A 19 19.18 5.75 -12.72
CA LYS A 19 19.99 6.96 -12.92
C LYS A 19 20.22 7.28 -14.41
N ARG A 20 20.20 6.26 -15.28
CA ARG A 20 20.30 6.45 -16.74
C ARG A 20 19.01 7.00 -17.37
N SER A 21 17.88 6.95 -16.67
CA SER A 21 16.64 7.62 -17.09
C SER A 21 16.59 9.05 -16.56
N GLU A 22 17.43 9.94 -17.10
CA GLU A 22 17.34 11.38 -16.87
C GLU A 22 15.95 11.90 -17.31
N GLY A 23 15.09 12.25 -16.35
CA GLY A 23 13.93 13.13 -16.56
C GLY A 23 12.75 12.59 -17.38
N ARG A 24 12.74 11.33 -17.81
CA ARG A 24 11.63 10.74 -18.58
C ARG A 24 11.04 9.58 -17.82
N LYS A 25 9.72 9.65 -17.59
CA LYS A 25 8.83 8.64 -16.97
C LYS A 25 9.53 7.30 -16.72
N VAL A 26 9.82 6.99 -15.45
CA VAL A 26 10.43 5.71 -15.07
C VAL A 26 9.62 4.58 -15.71
N PRO A 27 10.22 3.74 -16.57
CA PRO A 27 9.51 2.65 -17.22
C PRO A 27 8.89 1.74 -16.16
N ARG A 28 7.62 1.37 -16.32
CA ARG A 28 6.91 0.49 -15.36
C ARG A 28 7.67 -0.82 -15.12
N ASP A 29 8.28 -1.37 -16.15
CA ASP A 29 9.07 -2.60 -16.05
C ASP A 29 10.34 -2.44 -15.21
N ALA A 30 10.93 -1.24 -15.19
CA ALA A 30 12.06 -0.92 -14.32
C ALA A 30 11.61 -0.80 -12.85
N LEU A 31 10.42 -0.21 -12.61
CA LEU A 31 9.80 -0.19 -11.27
C LEU A 31 9.43 -1.60 -10.78
N ALA A 32 8.93 -2.46 -11.65
CA ALA A 32 8.62 -3.86 -11.31
C ALA A 32 9.88 -4.61 -10.89
N LYS A 33 10.98 -4.48 -11.66
CA LYS A 33 12.28 -5.09 -11.32
C LYS A 33 12.87 -4.60 -10.01
N LEU A 34 12.66 -3.32 -9.66
CA LEU A 34 13.05 -2.78 -8.35
C LEU A 34 12.23 -3.40 -7.22
N GLY A 35 10.92 -3.61 -7.45
CA GLY A 35 10.04 -4.32 -6.51
C GLY A 35 10.49 -5.76 -6.28
N ASP A 36 10.81 -6.49 -7.34
CA ASP A 36 11.26 -7.89 -7.28
C ASP A 36 12.62 -8.06 -6.59
N ALA A 37 13.46 -7.02 -6.63
CA ALA A 37 14.77 -7.03 -5.97
C ALA A 37 14.68 -6.75 -4.46
N LEU A 38 13.54 -6.25 -3.98
CA LEU A 38 13.34 -5.89 -2.58
C LEU A 38 13.01 -7.13 -1.73
N PRO A 39 13.55 -7.26 -0.51
CA PRO A 39 13.13 -8.31 0.40
C PRO A 39 11.63 -8.18 0.72
N PRO A 40 10.92 -9.30 0.95
CA PRO A 40 9.53 -9.24 1.41
C PRO A 40 9.45 -8.46 2.73
N GLY A 41 8.44 -7.61 2.86
CA GLY A 41 8.27 -6.74 4.02
C GLY A 41 9.22 -5.54 4.07
N VAL A 42 9.74 -5.11 2.92
CA VAL A 42 10.47 -3.85 2.79
C VAL A 42 9.75 -2.99 1.77
N GLY A 43 9.58 -1.71 2.09
CA GLY A 43 9.12 -0.68 1.17
C GLY A 43 10.28 0.23 0.82
N MET A 44 10.23 0.77 -0.39
CA MET A 44 11.28 1.63 -0.92
C MET A 44 10.69 2.98 -1.34
N THR A 45 11.27 4.06 -0.84
CA THR A 45 11.02 5.43 -1.30
C THR A 45 12.27 5.96 -1.97
N ILE A 46 12.12 6.59 -3.13
CA ILE A 46 13.23 7.24 -3.84
C ILE A 46 12.98 8.75 -3.81
N ASP A 47 13.91 9.48 -3.21
CA ASP A 47 13.94 10.94 -3.26
C ASP A 47 14.88 11.40 -4.37
N PHE A 48 14.29 11.83 -5.48
CA PHE A 48 15.01 12.37 -6.63
C PHE A 48 15.45 13.82 -6.41
N SER A 49 14.81 14.58 -5.51
CA SER A 49 15.20 15.96 -5.22
C SER A 49 16.56 16.03 -4.53
N ALA A 50 16.91 14.98 -3.76
CA ALA A 50 18.23 14.84 -3.17
C ALA A 50 19.36 14.78 -4.21
N ALA A 51 19.08 14.43 -5.47
CA ALA A 51 20.08 14.41 -6.53
C ALA A 51 20.62 15.80 -6.86
N GLU A 52 19.82 16.85 -6.70
CA GLU A 52 20.24 18.24 -6.93
C GLU A 52 21.27 18.71 -5.89
N THR A 53 21.08 18.28 -4.63
CA THR A 53 21.93 18.70 -3.51
C THR A 53 23.15 17.79 -3.34
N LEU A 54 23.01 16.48 -3.58
CA LEU A 54 24.03 15.47 -3.25
C LEU A 54 24.64 14.79 -4.49
N GLY A 55 24.19 15.13 -5.70
CA GLY A 55 24.68 14.52 -6.96
C GLY A 55 24.18 13.09 -7.23
N HIS A 56 23.32 12.56 -6.36
CA HIS A 56 22.68 11.26 -6.51
C HIS A 56 21.36 11.16 -5.71
N PRO A 57 20.35 10.43 -6.21
CA PRO A 57 19.09 10.24 -5.51
C PRO A 57 19.29 9.43 -4.22
N ILE A 58 18.49 9.71 -3.21
CA ILE A 58 18.48 8.94 -1.96
C ILE A 58 17.41 7.86 -2.05
N VAL A 59 17.77 6.65 -1.60
CA VAL A 59 16.83 5.54 -1.45
C VAL A 59 16.65 5.23 0.01
N VAL A 60 15.40 5.36 0.47
CA VAL A 60 15.02 5.02 1.84
C VAL A 60 14.33 3.67 1.81
N LEU A 61 14.97 2.67 2.42
CA LEU A 61 14.35 1.38 2.70
C LEU A 61 13.71 1.44 4.07
N ARG A 62 12.41 1.20 4.13
CA ARG A 62 11.66 1.07 5.37
C ARG A 62 11.16 -0.36 5.50
N PRO A 63 11.19 -0.98 6.69
CA PRO A 63 10.41 -2.18 6.92
C PRO A 63 8.94 -1.83 6.63
N VAL A 64 8.36 -2.47 5.63
CA VAL A 64 6.91 -2.56 5.53
C VAL A 64 6.59 -3.75 6.40
N SER A 65 6.08 -3.54 7.60
CA SER A 65 5.57 -4.65 8.40
C SER A 65 4.64 -5.47 7.50
N ALA A 66 5.12 -6.62 7.04
CA ALA A 66 4.33 -7.62 6.34
C ALA A 66 3.41 -8.19 7.41
N GLY A 67 2.29 -7.51 7.62
CA GLY A 67 1.51 -7.66 8.83
C GLY A 67 0.65 -6.44 8.95
N THR A 68 -0.52 -6.54 8.30
CA THR A 68 -1.76 -5.89 8.65
C THR A 68 -1.58 -4.61 9.46
N ASP A 69 -1.80 -3.44 8.83
CA ASP A 69 -1.99 -2.18 9.56
C ASP A 69 -2.78 -2.49 10.85
N PRO A 70 -2.30 -2.13 12.05
CA PRO A 70 -2.90 -2.60 13.30
C PRO A 70 -4.42 -2.35 13.34
N GLY A 71 -4.87 -1.24 12.75
CA GLY A 71 -6.30 -0.95 12.57
C GLY A 71 -7.07 -1.95 11.69
N LEU A 72 -6.44 -2.51 10.64
CA LEU A 72 -7.02 -3.58 9.80
C LEU A 72 -6.97 -4.97 10.47
N ALA A 73 -6.07 -5.17 11.43
CA ALA A 73 -5.93 -6.42 12.17
C ALA A 73 -7.09 -6.60 13.16
N GLU A 74 -7.58 -5.51 13.73
CA GLU A 74 -8.72 -5.47 14.65
C GLU A 74 -10.09 -5.63 13.96
N LEU A 75 -10.13 -5.59 12.63
CA LEU A 75 -11.36 -5.81 11.88
C LEU A 75 -11.78 -7.29 11.92
N THR A 76 -13.05 -7.50 12.20
CA THR A 76 -13.72 -8.79 12.03
C THR A 76 -13.76 -9.17 10.55
N ALA A 77 -14.05 -10.44 10.25
CA ALA A 77 -14.18 -10.92 8.87
C ALA A 77 -15.17 -10.06 8.05
N ARG A 78 -16.33 -9.73 8.64
CA ARG A 78 -17.36 -8.94 7.96
C ARG A 78 -16.95 -7.48 7.75
N GLU A 79 -16.28 -6.88 8.73
CA GLU A 79 -15.73 -5.52 8.59
C GLU A 79 -14.63 -5.47 7.53
N ARG A 80 -13.82 -6.53 7.43
CA ARG A 80 -12.79 -6.69 6.40
C ARG A 80 -13.40 -6.78 4.99
N GLU A 81 -14.47 -7.54 4.80
CA GLU A 81 -15.21 -7.57 3.53
C GLU A 81 -15.73 -6.18 3.16
N VAL A 82 -16.39 -5.49 4.09
CA VAL A 82 -16.92 -4.13 3.87
C VAL A 82 -15.79 -3.16 3.53
N ALA A 83 -14.67 -3.19 4.25
CA ALA A 83 -13.49 -2.35 3.97
C ALA A 83 -12.89 -2.66 2.58
N GLY A 84 -12.86 -3.93 2.18
CA GLY A 84 -12.46 -4.35 0.82
C GLY A 84 -13.36 -3.77 -0.27
N PHE A 85 -14.68 -3.73 -0.07
CA PHE A 85 -15.60 -3.08 -1.01
C PHE A 85 -15.49 -1.55 -1.01
N LEU A 86 -15.21 -0.94 0.15
CA LEU A 86 -14.96 0.50 0.22
C LEU A 86 -13.71 0.86 -0.58
N ALA A 87 -12.68 0.01 -0.55
CA ALA A 87 -11.43 0.19 -1.30
C ALA A 87 -11.63 0.12 -2.82
N THR A 88 -12.62 -0.62 -3.32
CA THR A 88 -13.00 -0.62 -4.75
C THR A 88 -13.88 0.56 -5.14
N GLY A 89 -14.30 1.39 -4.19
CA GLY A 89 -15.14 2.56 -4.42
C GLY A 89 -16.66 2.27 -4.43
N LEU A 90 -17.11 1.07 -4.03
CA LEU A 90 -18.54 0.78 -3.96
C LEU A 90 -19.25 1.72 -2.97
N ARG A 91 -20.51 2.08 -3.29
CA ARG A 91 -21.35 2.87 -2.38
C ARG A 91 -22.01 1.93 -1.38
N ASN A 92 -22.37 2.42 -0.19
CA ASN A 92 -22.99 1.59 0.85
C ASN A 92 -24.25 0.83 0.37
N LYS A 93 -25.01 1.40 -0.59
CA LYS A 93 -26.14 0.71 -1.23
C LYS A 93 -25.70 -0.49 -2.06
N ASP A 94 -24.62 -0.33 -2.83
CA ASP A 94 -24.05 -1.39 -3.67
C ASP A 94 -23.42 -2.49 -2.79
N ILE A 95 -22.76 -2.10 -1.69
CA ILE A 95 -22.25 -3.04 -0.68
C ILE A 95 -23.39 -3.81 -0.01
N ALA A 96 -24.49 -3.14 0.34
CA ALA A 96 -25.66 -3.77 0.93
C ALA A 96 -26.24 -4.86 0.01
N LEU A 97 -26.31 -4.57 -1.29
CA LEU A 97 -26.73 -5.53 -2.32
C LEU A 97 -25.75 -6.70 -2.45
N ALA A 98 -24.46 -6.42 -2.58
CA ALA A 98 -23.42 -7.45 -2.71
C ALA A 98 -23.38 -8.39 -1.50
N LEU A 99 -23.66 -7.86 -0.31
CA LEU A 99 -23.58 -8.59 0.95
C LEU A 99 -24.92 -9.16 1.44
N GLY A 100 -26.04 -8.86 0.77
CA GLY A 100 -27.38 -9.31 1.16
C GLY A 100 -27.84 -8.76 2.51
N ILE A 101 -27.41 -7.56 2.91
CA ILE A 101 -27.73 -6.93 4.21
C ILE A 101 -28.35 -5.54 4.02
N SER A 102 -28.92 -4.98 5.09
CA SER A 102 -29.54 -3.65 5.01
C SER A 102 -28.50 -2.53 4.86
N LEU A 103 -28.90 -1.42 4.24
CA LEU A 103 -28.08 -0.20 4.16
C LEU A 103 -27.69 0.34 5.55
N ALA A 104 -28.58 0.21 6.53
CA ALA A 104 -28.30 0.60 7.92
C ALA A 104 -27.16 -0.25 8.51
N THR A 105 -27.22 -1.57 8.32
CA THR A 105 -26.17 -2.50 8.75
C THR A 105 -24.82 -2.17 8.11
N VAL A 106 -24.79 -1.82 6.83
CA VAL A 106 -23.54 -1.38 6.17
C VAL A 106 -23.01 -0.09 6.82
N LYS A 107 -23.87 0.89 7.12
CA LYS A 107 -23.45 2.12 7.81
C LYS A 107 -22.86 1.82 9.20
N ASP A 108 -23.47 0.89 9.94
CA ASP A 108 -22.96 0.47 11.24
C ASP A 108 -21.59 -0.20 11.13
N HIS A 109 -21.40 -1.07 10.12
CA HIS A 109 -20.09 -1.65 9.82
C HIS A 109 -19.06 -0.57 9.49
N VAL A 110 -19.39 0.39 8.63
CA VAL A 110 -18.50 1.51 8.29
C VAL A 110 -18.11 2.30 9.53
N HIS A 111 -19.08 2.62 10.40
CA HIS A 111 -18.80 3.35 11.64
C HIS A 111 -17.83 2.59 12.55
N ARG A 112 -18.06 1.28 12.75
CA ARG A 112 -17.15 0.43 13.54
C ARG A 112 -15.75 0.33 12.93
N ILE A 113 -15.65 0.27 11.60
CA ILE A 113 -14.35 0.27 10.91
C ILE A 113 -13.62 1.59 11.19
N LEU A 114 -14.29 2.74 11.06
CA LEU A 114 -13.68 4.05 11.36
C LEU A 114 -13.18 4.09 12.81
N THR A 115 -14.01 3.65 13.77
CA THR A 115 -13.63 3.60 15.20
C THR A 115 -12.42 2.70 15.45
N LYS A 116 -12.37 1.50 14.86
CA LYS A 116 -11.27 0.54 15.06
C LYS A 116 -9.99 0.95 14.35
N THR A 117 -10.10 1.55 13.17
CA THR A 117 -8.93 1.97 12.38
C THR A 117 -8.41 3.34 12.79
N GLY A 118 -9.19 4.12 13.55
CA GLY A 118 -8.83 5.47 13.96
C GLY A 118 -8.82 6.50 12.83
N VAL A 119 -9.42 6.17 11.67
CA VAL A 119 -9.49 7.08 10.53
C VAL A 119 -10.85 7.75 10.44
N ASP A 120 -10.88 8.98 9.92
CA ASP A 120 -12.08 9.83 10.00
C ASP A 120 -12.95 9.79 8.73
N SER A 121 -12.53 9.07 7.70
CA SER A 121 -13.27 9.04 6.43
C SER A 121 -13.20 7.69 5.72
N ARG A 122 -14.25 7.43 4.92
CA ARG A 122 -14.28 6.27 4.02
C ARG A 122 -13.10 6.24 3.04
N THR A 123 -12.61 7.41 2.62
CA THR A 123 -11.48 7.53 1.71
C THR A 123 -10.18 7.15 2.41
N ALA A 124 -10.07 7.50 3.70
CA ALA A 124 -8.96 7.06 4.52
C ALA A 124 -8.98 5.54 4.77
N ILE A 125 -10.16 4.91 4.93
CA ILE A 125 -10.28 3.44 4.96
C ILE A 125 -9.74 2.83 3.66
N ALA A 126 -10.13 3.37 2.50
CA ALA A 126 -9.66 2.88 1.20
C ALA A 126 -8.14 3.06 1.02
N ALA A 127 -7.59 4.20 1.46
CA ALA A 127 -6.15 4.44 1.43
C ALA A 127 -5.39 3.45 2.31
N LEU A 128 -5.85 3.23 3.56
CA LEU A 128 -5.30 2.27 4.50
C LEU A 128 -5.33 0.84 3.94
N TRP A 129 -6.44 0.46 3.32
CA TRP A 129 -6.57 -0.85 2.67
C TRP A 129 -5.55 -1.04 1.55
N ASN A 130 -5.43 -0.06 0.66
CA ASN A 130 -4.52 -0.13 -0.49
C ASN A 130 -3.04 -0.11 -0.08
N SER A 131 -2.67 0.58 1.01
CA SER A 131 -1.30 0.56 1.54
C SER A 131 -0.93 -0.76 2.22
N SER A 132 -1.92 -1.50 2.74
CA SER A 132 -1.69 -2.78 3.42
C SER A 132 -1.43 -3.96 2.48
N GLY A 133 -1.66 -3.80 1.17
CA GLY A 133 -1.58 -4.90 0.20
C GLY A 133 -2.71 -5.94 0.31
N ALA A 134 -3.76 -5.65 1.10
CA ALA A 134 -4.90 -6.55 1.26
C ALA A 134 -5.71 -6.67 -0.05
N PRO A 135 -6.15 -7.88 -0.44
CA PRO A 135 -6.90 -8.08 -1.67
C PRO A 135 -8.25 -7.38 -1.59
N SER A 136 -8.60 -6.57 -2.59
CA SER A 136 -9.91 -5.93 -2.66
C SER A 136 -11.04 -6.97 -2.83
N ALA A 137 -12.18 -6.72 -2.19
CA ALA A 137 -13.34 -7.60 -2.32
C ALA A 137 -13.96 -7.47 -3.72
N LYS A 138 -14.26 -8.61 -4.35
CA LYS A 138 -14.93 -8.65 -5.65
C LYS A 138 -16.46 -8.59 -5.43
N PRO A 139 -17.20 -7.72 -6.15
CA PRO A 139 -18.65 -7.62 -6.04
C PRO A 139 -19.37 -8.91 -6.44
#